data_AF-A0A951C8Y4-F1
#
_entry.id   AF-A0A951C8Y4-F1
#
_cell.length_a   1.000
_cell.length_b   1.000
_cell.length_c   1.000
_cell.angle_alpha   90.00
_cell.angle_beta   90.00
_cell.angle_gamma   90.00
#
_symmetry.space_group_name_H-M   'P 1'
#
loop_
_entity.id
_entity.type
_entity.pdbx_description
1 polymer ?
#
loop_
_entity_poly.entity_id
_entity_poly.type
_entity_poly.pdbx_seq_one_letter_code
_entity_poly.pdbx_strand_id
1 'polypeptide(L)'
;ERYINAIEIVTSDPNIDGVLAIVTPQAMTDAAAIAKGVGSFKNFSEKPILASWMGAGKVAEGEAILNAGGIPTFQFPDAAARTFCYMWRYSANLRLLYETPTLSGKRSEDFSSYLRAGKIIDEVRKSNRTLLTEFESKEVLEAYGIPTVSIVIARNEEEAVQAARELGTTVVLKLYSEIITHKTDVGGVKLNLRTEDEVRQAYRQIEKAVKDKPGAFLGVAVEPMVEAEGYELILGSSIDVQFGPVLLFGSGGELVEIMKDYALGLPPLNATLSRRLMERARIYAALQGVRRRSPVNLSELERILVQFSLLVAEQRWIKEIDVNPLVVSADQILALDARVVLHDPGKLEKDLPRLAIRPYPQQYASTWTLKDGTPLTLRPIRPEDEPLMIKFHGTLSEETVHFRYFGVTKLEKRVAHERLTRICFNDYDREIALVAVRQNPETKEDEIVGTGRLIKVLGTNDAQFAILISDQFQGQGLGVRLLTLLVDIARNEGVDRIIGHILPENYAMRQVSKKVGFDISFDEFNELIRAELKLR
;
A
#
# COMPACT_ATOMS: atom_id res chain seq x y z
N GLU A 1 -40.22 -11.59 -27.94
CA GLU A 1 -41.07 -10.92 -26.93
C GLU A 1 -40.82 -11.41 -25.50
N ARG A 2 -41.20 -12.64 -25.10
CA ARG A 2 -41.02 -13.10 -23.70
C ARG A 2 -39.61 -12.91 -23.13
N TYR A 3 -38.58 -13.18 -23.93
CA TYR A 3 -37.17 -13.05 -23.53
C TYR A 3 -36.76 -11.59 -23.28
N ILE A 4 -37.28 -10.68 -24.10
CA ILE A 4 -37.03 -9.23 -24.03
C ILE A 4 -37.69 -8.67 -22.77
N ASN A 5 -38.97 -8.99 -22.55
CA ASN A 5 -39.72 -8.54 -21.37
C ASN A 5 -39.08 -9.05 -20.06
N ALA A 6 -38.59 -10.29 -20.04
CA ALA A 6 -37.91 -10.84 -18.88
C ALA A 6 -36.62 -10.08 -18.54
N ILE A 7 -35.80 -9.78 -19.56
CA ILE A 7 -34.57 -8.98 -19.37
C ILE A 7 -34.91 -7.58 -18.87
N GLU A 8 -35.93 -6.94 -19.44
CA GLU A 8 -36.37 -5.60 -19.02
C GLU A 8 -36.73 -5.60 -17.52
N ILE A 9 -37.61 -6.50 -17.08
CA ILE A 9 -38.02 -6.62 -15.68
C ILE A 9 -36.82 -6.85 -14.76
N VAL A 10 -35.94 -7.78 -15.11
CA VAL A 10 -34.76 -8.14 -14.30
C VAL A 10 -33.77 -6.98 -14.23
N THR A 11 -33.54 -6.26 -15.32
CA THR A 11 -32.63 -5.10 -15.33
C THR A 11 -33.17 -3.91 -14.55
N SER A 12 -34.50 -3.76 -14.41
CA SER A 12 -35.11 -2.70 -13.60
C SER A 12 -35.07 -2.96 -12.08
N ASP A 13 -34.84 -4.19 -11.61
CA ASP A 13 -34.82 -4.50 -10.18
C ASP A 13 -33.54 -3.98 -9.49
N PRO A 14 -33.61 -3.08 -8.50
CA PRO A 14 -32.43 -2.54 -7.82
C PRO A 14 -31.57 -3.59 -7.08
N ASN A 15 -32.09 -4.79 -6.82
CA ASN A 15 -31.36 -5.87 -6.15
C ASN A 15 -30.53 -6.74 -7.11
N ILE A 16 -30.52 -6.41 -8.40
CA ILE A 16 -29.82 -7.18 -9.44
C ILE A 16 -28.72 -6.31 -10.06
N ASP A 17 -27.48 -6.79 -9.98
CA ASP A 17 -26.29 -6.07 -10.47
C ASP A 17 -25.90 -6.44 -11.92
N GLY A 18 -26.53 -7.45 -12.53
CA GLY A 18 -26.22 -7.89 -13.89
C GLY A 18 -27.07 -9.08 -14.34
N VAL A 19 -27.09 -9.34 -15.65
CA VAL A 19 -27.95 -10.37 -16.26
C VAL A 19 -27.15 -11.32 -17.14
N LEU A 20 -27.31 -12.63 -16.93
CA LEU A 20 -26.84 -13.66 -17.84
C LEU A 20 -28.00 -14.19 -18.69
N ALA A 21 -28.03 -13.81 -19.97
CA ALA A 21 -28.97 -14.35 -20.94
C ALA A 21 -28.45 -15.70 -21.48
N ILE A 22 -29.18 -16.79 -21.24
CA ILE A 22 -28.86 -18.12 -21.79
C ILE A 22 -29.88 -18.50 -22.86
N VAL A 23 -29.40 -18.87 -24.04
CA VAL A 23 -30.24 -19.42 -25.12
C VAL A 23 -29.68 -20.75 -25.58
N THR A 24 -30.54 -21.77 -25.57
CA THR A 24 -30.31 -23.04 -26.24
C THR A 24 -31.34 -23.13 -27.38
N PRO A 25 -30.93 -23.30 -28.64
CA PRO A 25 -31.87 -23.33 -29.75
C PRO A 25 -32.69 -24.63 -29.68
N GLN A 26 -34.00 -24.47 -29.47
CA GLN A 26 -34.99 -25.52 -29.66
C GLN A 26 -35.61 -25.38 -31.07
N ALA A 27 -36.41 -26.36 -31.51
CA ALA A 27 -36.95 -26.41 -32.87
C ALA A 27 -37.73 -25.15 -33.32
N MET A 28 -38.24 -24.35 -32.38
CA MET A 28 -39.02 -23.13 -32.64
C MET A 28 -38.31 -21.83 -32.17
N THR A 29 -37.03 -21.89 -31.79
CA THR A 29 -36.30 -20.75 -31.23
C THR A 29 -35.49 -20.03 -32.31
N ASP A 30 -35.86 -18.80 -32.63
CA ASP A 30 -35.05 -17.92 -33.46
C ASP A 30 -33.99 -17.19 -32.61
N ALA A 31 -32.79 -17.77 -32.56
CA ALA A 31 -31.67 -17.25 -31.78
C ALA A 31 -31.18 -15.87 -32.28
N ALA A 32 -31.34 -15.56 -33.57
CA ALA A 32 -30.92 -14.30 -34.17
C ALA A 32 -31.92 -13.17 -33.85
N ALA A 33 -33.22 -13.45 -33.90
CA ALA A 33 -34.25 -12.49 -33.50
C ALA A 33 -34.14 -12.15 -32.00
N ILE A 34 -33.87 -13.14 -31.14
CA ILE A 34 -33.63 -12.89 -29.71
C ILE A 34 -32.38 -12.02 -29.52
N ALA A 35 -31.28 -12.33 -30.20
CA ALA A 35 -30.05 -11.55 -30.15
C ALA A 35 -30.26 -10.08 -30.54
N LYS A 36 -31.04 -9.79 -31.59
CA LYS A 36 -31.39 -8.42 -31.99
C LYS A 36 -32.12 -7.67 -30.87
N GLY A 37 -33.09 -8.31 -30.23
CA GLY A 37 -33.84 -7.72 -29.12
C GLY A 37 -32.99 -7.49 -27.87
N VAL A 38 -32.06 -8.41 -27.56
CA VAL A 38 -31.14 -8.25 -26.43
C VAL A 38 -30.11 -7.16 -26.71
N GLY A 39 -29.57 -7.10 -27.94
CA GLY A 39 -28.59 -6.08 -28.37
C GLY A 39 -29.10 -4.64 -28.25
N SER A 40 -30.41 -4.41 -28.34
CA SER A 40 -31.00 -3.08 -28.17
C SER A 40 -31.03 -2.56 -26.72
N PHE A 41 -30.87 -3.42 -25.70
CA PHE A 41 -30.95 -2.99 -24.29
C PHE A 41 -29.71 -2.29 -23.76
N LYS A 42 -28.57 -2.34 -24.47
CA LYS A 42 -27.33 -1.69 -24.02
C LYS A 42 -27.49 -0.17 -23.83
N ASN A 43 -28.42 0.45 -24.55
CA ASN A 43 -28.68 1.89 -24.44
C ASN A 43 -29.61 2.25 -23.28
N PHE A 44 -30.20 1.27 -22.58
CA PHE A 44 -31.22 1.48 -21.55
C PHE A 44 -30.81 1.05 -20.15
N SER A 45 -29.74 0.25 -19.98
CA SER A 45 -29.33 -0.26 -18.68
C SER A 45 -27.88 0.09 -18.36
N GLU A 46 -27.65 0.63 -17.16
CA GLU A 46 -26.31 0.77 -16.59
C GLU A 46 -25.72 -0.58 -16.12
N LYS A 47 -26.52 -1.66 -16.14
CA LYS A 47 -26.12 -2.98 -15.64
C LYS A 47 -25.54 -3.86 -16.75
N PRO A 48 -24.46 -4.62 -16.47
CA PRO A 48 -23.86 -5.52 -17.44
C PRO A 48 -24.80 -6.66 -17.84
N ILE A 49 -24.89 -6.92 -19.14
CA ILE A 49 -25.56 -8.09 -19.71
C ILE A 49 -24.48 -8.96 -20.36
N LEU A 50 -24.42 -10.23 -19.99
CA LEU A 50 -23.62 -11.26 -20.66
C LEU A 50 -24.55 -12.27 -21.34
N ALA A 51 -24.09 -12.90 -22.41
CA ALA A 51 -24.89 -13.87 -23.15
C ALA A 51 -24.18 -15.22 -23.28
N SER A 52 -24.93 -16.31 -23.22
CA SER A 52 -24.46 -17.65 -23.58
C SER A 52 -25.43 -18.33 -24.55
N TRP A 53 -25.03 -18.33 -25.82
CA TRP A 53 -25.79 -18.91 -26.92
C TRP A 53 -25.20 -20.30 -27.19
N MET A 54 -25.88 -21.33 -26.72
CA MET A 54 -25.38 -22.71 -26.74
C MET A 54 -25.99 -23.47 -27.92
N GLY A 55 -25.33 -23.47 -29.07
CA GLY A 55 -25.88 -24.17 -30.25
C GLY A 55 -24.95 -24.30 -31.46
N ALA A 56 -23.65 -24.04 -31.27
CA ALA A 56 -22.64 -24.04 -32.33
C ALA A 56 -23.06 -23.19 -33.55
N GLY A 57 -22.96 -23.71 -34.77
CA GLY A 57 -23.25 -22.94 -35.99
C GLY A 57 -24.67 -22.37 -36.07
N LYS A 58 -25.65 -22.94 -35.35
CA LYS A 58 -27.05 -22.47 -35.35
C LYS A 58 -27.27 -21.16 -34.60
N VAL A 59 -26.29 -20.73 -33.80
CA VAL A 59 -26.39 -19.52 -32.98
C VAL A 59 -25.36 -18.45 -33.35
N ALA A 60 -24.45 -18.75 -34.28
CA ALA A 60 -23.35 -17.88 -34.68
C ALA A 60 -23.82 -16.49 -35.17
N GLU A 61 -24.93 -16.42 -35.90
CA GLU A 61 -25.52 -15.14 -36.31
C GLU A 61 -25.95 -14.32 -35.09
N GLY A 62 -26.59 -14.94 -34.11
CA GLY A 62 -26.99 -14.29 -32.86
C GLY A 62 -25.79 -13.80 -32.06
N GLU A 63 -24.72 -14.60 -31.99
CA GLU A 63 -23.48 -14.19 -31.32
C GLU A 63 -22.83 -12.96 -31.98
N ALA A 64 -22.77 -12.94 -33.31
CA ALA A 64 -22.24 -11.80 -34.06
C ALA A 64 -23.04 -10.52 -33.81
N ILE A 65 -24.37 -10.62 -33.77
CA ILE A 65 -25.27 -9.50 -33.48
C ILE A 65 -25.03 -8.95 -32.06
N LEU A 66 -24.90 -9.83 -31.06
CA LEU A 66 -24.65 -9.44 -29.67
C LEU A 66 -23.27 -8.77 -29.52
N ASN A 67 -22.22 -9.35 -30.10
CA ASN A 67 -20.87 -8.79 -30.04
C ASN A 67 -20.76 -7.44 -30.77
N ALA A 68 -21.43 -7.27 -31.92
CA ALA A 68 -21.51 -5.98 -32.61
C ALA A 68 -22.26 -4.93 -31.77
N GLY A 69 -23.27 -5.37 -30.99
CA GLY A 69 -23.91 -4.55 -29.96
C GLY A 69 -23.01 -4.30 -28.74
N GLY A 70 -21.87 -4.99 -28.59
CA GLY A 70 -20.98 -4.93 -27.44
C GLY A 70 -21.49 -5.67 -26.20
N ILE A 71 -22.34 -6.69 -26.39
CA ILE A 71 -22.71 -7.67 -25.38
C ILE A 71 -21.78 -8.89 -25.53
N PRO A 72 -20.96 -9.23 -24.52
CA PRO A 72 -20.03 -10.35 -24.63
C PRO A 72 -20.76 -11.70 -24.66
N THR A 73 -20.36 -12.56 -25.59
CA THR A 73 -20.94 -13.91 -25.74
C THR A 73 -19.98 -15.01 -25.29
N PHE A 74 -20.49 -16.00 -24.57
CA PHE A 74 -19.73 -17.15 -24.08
C PHE A 74 -20.36 -18.47 -24.56
N GLN A 75 -19.51 -19.40 -25.00
CA GLN A 75 -19.97 -20.71 -25.47
C GLN A 75 -20.71 -21.52 -24.39
N PHE A 76 -20.33 -21.33 -23.12
CA PHE A 76 -20.92 -22.04 -22.00
C PHE A 76 -21.32 -21.08 -20.85
N PRO A 77 -22.47 -21.32 -20.17
CA PRO A 77 -22.94 -20.46 -19.10
C PRO A 77 -22.00 -20.38 -17.90
N ASP A 78 -21.24 -21.43 -17.59
CA ASP A 78 -20.28 -21.44 -16.50
C ASP A 78 -19.08 -20.52 -16.76
N ALA A 79 -18.69 -20.34 -18.02
CA ALA A 79 -17.68 -19.36 -18.42
C ALA A 79 -18.20 -17.92 -18.21
N ALA A 80 -19.45 -17.66 -18.60
CA ALA A 80 -20.10 -16.37 -18.35
C ALA A 80 -20.28 -16.08 -16.85
N ALA A 81 -20.69 -17.07 -16.06
CA ALA A 81 -20.79 -16.96 -14.61
C ALA A 81 -19.43 -16.68 -13.96
N ARG A 82 -18.36 -17.35 -14.40
CA ARG A 82 -16.97 -17.04 -13.97
C ARG A 82 -16.60 -15.59 -14.29
N THR A 83 -16.94 -15.11 -15.48
CA THR A 83 -16.71 -13.71 -15.85
C THR A 83 -17.44 -12.74 -14.93
N PHE A 84 -18.71 -13.01 -14.59
CA PHE A 84 -19.42 -12.22 -13.57
C PHE A 84 -18.69 -12.23 -12.23
N CYS A 85 -18.21 -13.38 -11.76
CA CYS A 85 -17.40 -13.44 -10.54
C CYS A 85 -16.11 -12.63 -10.64
N TYR A 86 -15.43 -12.63 -11.80
CA TYR A 86 -14.24 -11.80 -12.02
C TYR A 86 -14.57 -10.31 -12.05
N MET A 87 -15.66 -9.91 -12.71
CA MET A 87 -16.14 -8.52 -12.74
C MET A 87 -16.52 -8.03 -11.34
N TRP A 88 -17.25 -8.86 -10.57
CA TRP A 88 -17.59 -8.56 -9.18
C TRP A 88 -16.35 -8.46 -8.31
N ARG A 89 -15.43 -9.44 -8.37
CA ARG A 89 -14.16 -9.39 -7.63
C ARG A 89 -13.34 -8.16 -8.00
N TYR A 90 -13.26 -7.82 -9.28
CA TYR A 90 -12.55 -6.64 -9.76
C TYR A 90 -13.21 -5.36 -9.25
N SER A 91 -14.52 -5.22 -9.38
CA SER A 91 -15.28 -4.06 -8.89
C SER A 91 -15.19 -3.92 -7.37
N ALA A 92 -15.36 -5.02 -6.64
CA ALA A 92 -15.17 -5.06 -5.20
C ALA A 92 -13.74 -4.68 -4.82
N ASN A 93 -12.72 -5.26 -5.46
CA ASN A 93 -11.32 -4.90 -5.22
C ASN A 93 -11.05 -3.44 -5.53
N LEU A 94 -11.61 -2.87 -6.60
CA LEU A 94 -11.49 -1.44 -6.89
C LEU A 94 -12.17 -0.60 -5.80
N ARG A 95 -13.42 -0.88 -5.45
CA ARG A 95 -14.12 -0.17 -4.38
C ARG A 95 -13.36 -0.22 -3.06
N LEU A 96 -12.75 -1.36 -2.75
CA LEU A 96 -11.95 -1.59 -1.54
C LEU A 96 -10.56 -0.94 -1.60
N LEU A 97 -9.87 -0.98 -2.74
CA LEU A 97 -8.65 -0.19 -3.00
C LEU A 97 -8.92 1.31 -2.84
N TYR A 98 -10.16 1.70 -3.14
CA TYR A 98 -10.63 3.07 -3.08
C TYR A 98 -11.40 3.41 -1.79
N GLU A 99 -11.49 2.50 -0.81
CA GLU A 99 -11.92 2.89 0.54
C GLU A 99 -10.87 3.86 1.07
N THR A 100 -11.24 5.14 1.18
CA THR A 100 -10.39 6.20 1.72
C THR A 100 -9.84 5.69 3.06
N PRO A 101 -8.52 5.47 3.19
CA PRO A 101 -7.94 5.07 4.45
C PRO A 101 -8.31 6.11 5.51
N THR A 102 -8.62 5.66 6.71
CA THR A 102 -8.74 6.57 7.84
C THR A 102 -7.34 7.06 8.22
N LEU A 103 -7.24 8.31 8.66
CA LEU A 103 -5.99 8.88 9.21
C LEU A 103 -5.61 8.12 10.48
N SER A 104 -4.94 6.97 10.33
CA SER A 104 -4.46 6.16 11.44
C SER A 104 -3.15 6.75 11.95
N GLY A 105 -3.27 7.80 12.77
CA GLY A 105 -2.17 8.38 13.53
C GLY A 105 -1.32 9.37 12.73
N LYS A 106 -1.04 10.54 13.32
CA LYS A 106 0.11 11.34 12.92
C LYS A 106 1.32 10.42 12.93
N ARG A 107 1.97 10.21 11.79
CA ARG A 107 3.33 9.67 11.74
C ARG A 107 4.10 10.44 12.80
N SER A 108 4.53 9.78 13.87
CA SER A 108 5.30 10.47 14.90
C SER A 108 6.48 11.12 14.18
N GLU A 109 6.69 12.41 14.44
CA GLU A 109 7.78 13.20 13.86
C GLU A 109 9.17 12.74 14.37
N ASP A 110 9.26 11.54 14.95
CA ASP A 110 10.50 10.89 15.38
C ASP A 110 11.21 10.25 14.18
N PHE A 111 11.62 11.09 13.24
CA PHE A 111 12.62 10.73 12.22
C PHE A 111 13.90 10.14 12.85
N SER A 112 14.18 10.52 14.10
CA SER A 112 15.27 10.02 14.95
C SER A 112 15.26 8.49 15.08
N SER A 113 14.10 7.89 15.28
CA SER A 113 13.94 6.45 15.51
C SER A 113 14.20 5.64 14.22
N TYR A 114 13.66 6.07 13.08
CA TYR A 114 13.91 5.39 11.80
C TYR A 114 15.39 5.46 11.38
N LEU A 115 16.06 6.59 11.68
CA LEU A 115 17.50 6.73 11.45
C LEU A 115 18.33 5.75 12.31
N ARG A 116 17.84 5.36 13.49
CA ARG A 116 18.51 4.34 14.33
C ARG A 116 18.54 2.98 13.65
N ALA A 117 17.42 2.54 13.06
CA ALA A 117 17.37 1.27 12.32
C ALA A 117 18.37 1.25 11.16
N GLY A 118 18.44 2.33 10.37
CA GLY A 118 19.39 2.46 9.27
C GLY A 118 20.85 2.38 9.72
N LYS A 119 21.19 3.00 10.86
CA LYS A 119 22.55 2.91 11.43
C LYS A 119 22.93 1.49 11.83
N ILE A 120 22.04 0.76 12.50
CA ILE A 120 22.28 -0.63 12.91
C ILE A 120 22.57 -1.49 11.67
N ILE A 121 21.73 -1.36 10.64
CA ILE A 121 21.89 -2.10 9.38
C ILE A 121 23.22 -1.75 8.71
N ASP A 122 23.59 -0.48 8.67
CA ASP A 122 24.85 -0.04 8.07
C ASP A 122 26.08 -0.52 8.86
N GLU A 123 26.03 -0.59 10.19
CA GLU A 123 27.09 -1.13 11.04
C GLU A 123 27.31 -2.63 10.78
N VAL A 124 26.22 -3.40 10.72
CA VAL A 124 26.26 -4.83 10.40
C VAL A 124 26.88 -5.04 9.01
N ARG A 125 26.48 -4.26 8.01
CA ARG A 125 27.05 -4.31 6.66
C ARG A 125 28.53 -3.95 6.62
N LYS A 126 28.95 -2.91 7.36
CA LYS A 126 30.38 -2.52 7.47
C LYS A 126 31.22 -3.60 8.13
N SER A 127 30.64 -4.39 9.03
CA SER A 127 31.27 -5.59 9.61
C SER A 127 31.27 -6.80 8.67
N ASN A 128 30.81 -6.63 7.42
CA ASN A 128 30.72 -7.68 6.39
C ASN A 128 29.82 -8.87 6.80
N ARG A 129 28.90 -8.63 7.75
CA ARG A 129 27.87 -9.59 8.16
C ARG A 129 26.62 -9.40 7.31
N THR A 130 25.94 -10.51 7.04
CA THR A 130 24.62 -10.54 6.37
C THR A 130 23.49 -10.88 7.32
N LEU A 131 23.78 -11.14 8.58
CA LEU A 131 22.82 -11.57 9.58
C LEU A 131 22.92 -10.64 10.79
N LEU A 132 21.77 -10.10 11.19
CA LEU A 132 21.64 -9.40 12.46
C LEU A 132 21.51 -10.42 13.59
N THR A 133 22.09 -10.10 14.74
CA THR A 133 21.80 -10.81 15.99
C THR A 133 20.33 -10.59 16.39
N GLU A 134 19.82 -11.41 17.32
CA GLU A 134 18.47 -11.22 17.85
C GLU A 134 18.29 -9.84 18.49
N PHE A 135 19.31 -9.37 19.21
CA PHE A 135 19.33 -8.04 19.80
C PHE A 135 19.19 -6.93 18.75
N GLU A 136 20.07 -6.93 17.74
CA GLU A 136 20.03 -5.96 16.64
C GLU A 136 18.70 -6.02 15.87
N SER A 137 18.16 -7.23 15.66
CA SER A 137 16.88 -7.44 14.99
C SER A 137 15.72 -6.81 15.77
N LYS A 138 15.68 -6.98 17.09
CA LYS A 138 14.67 -6.38 17.97
C LYS A 138 14.80 -4.86 18.03
N GLU A 139 16.02 -4.31 18.10
CA GLU A 139 16.23 -2.86 18.05
C GLU A 139 15.70 -2.24 16.74
N VAL A 140 15.84 -2.94 15.61
CA VAL A 140 15.29 -2.50 14.32
C VAL A 140 13.76 -2.52 14.34
N LEU A 141 13.12 -3.53 14.94
CA LEU A 141 11.66 -3.58 15.10
C LEU A 141 11.15 -2.45 16.00
N GLU A 142 11.80 -2.22 17.14
CA GLU A 142 11.43 -1.16 18.08
C GLU A 142 11.57 0.24 17.49
N ALA A 143 12.58 0.46 16.63
CA ALA A 143 12.76 1.70 15.89
C ALA A 143 11.57 2.03 14.95
N TYR A 144 10.78 1.03 14.57
CA TYR A 144 9.53 1.17 13.82
C TYR A 144 8.28 1.07 14.71
N GLY A 145 8.43 1.05 16.04
CA GLY A 145 7.32 0.99 16.98
C GLY A 145 6.59 -0.37 16.98
N ILE A 146 7.30 -1.44 16.61
CA ILE A 146 6.86 -2.83 16.75
C ILE A 146 7.36 -3.32 18.12
N PRO A 147 6.47 -3.61 19.08
CA PRO A 147 6.89 -3.96 20.44
C PRO A 147 7.64 -5.29 20.47
N THR A 148 8.76 -5.34 21.18
CA THR A 148 9.52 -6.59 21.40
C THR A 148 9.68 -6.89 22.88
N VAL A 149 9.99 -8.14 23.20
CA VAL A 149 10.34 -8.53 24.57
C VAL A 149 11.70 -7.93 24.97
N SER A 150 11.77 -7.39 26.19
CA SER A 150 13.02 -6.82 26.72
C SER A 150 14.15 -7.85 26.71
N ILE A 151 15.33 -7.43 26.29
CA ILE A 151 16.50 -8.27 26.09
C ILE A 151 17.73 -7.64 26.74
N VAL A 152 18.48 -8.43 27.52
CA VAL A 152 19.76 -8.02 28.12
C VAL A 152 20.83 -9.01 27.70
N ILE A 153 21.92 -8.51 27.12
CA ILE A 153 23.06 -9.35 26.72
C ILE A 153 24.00 -9.54 27.91
N ALA A 154 24.26 -10.78 28.25
CA ALA A 154 25.18 -11.19 29.31
C ALA A 154 26.35 -11.98 28.74
N ARG A 155 27.57 -11.50 28.99
CA ARG A 155 28.83 -12.09 28.49
C ARG A 155 29.48 -13.05 29.49
N ASN A 156 28.94 -13.17 30.69
CA ASN A 156 29.36 -14.13 31.70
C ASN A 156 28.17 -14.55 32.59
N GLU A 157 28.40 -15.57 33.42
CA GLU A 157 27.37 -16.12 34.32
C GLU A 157 26.81 -15.07 35.29
N GLU A 158 27.67 -14.20 35.85
CA GLU A 158 27.24 -13.20 36.84
C GLU A 158 26.40 -12.09 36.20
N GLU A 159 26.75 -11.64 34.99
CA GLU A 159 25.93 -10.74 34.20
C GLU A 159 24.56 -11.36 33.88
N ALA A 160 24.51 -12.67 33.58
CA ALA A 160 23.26 -13.35 33.27
C ALA A 160 22.34 -13.46 34.50
N VAL A 161 22.92 -13.74 35.68
CA VAL A 161 22.18 -13.75 36.95
C VAL A 161 21.69 -12.35 37.31
N GLN A 162 22.52 -11.32 37.12
CA GLN A 162 22.14 -9.94 37.39
C GLN A 162 21.00 -9.48 36.48
N ALA A 163 21.10 -9.76 35.17
CA ALA A 163 20.03 -9.48 34.22
C ALA A 163 18.73 -10.22 34.59
N ALA A 164 18.83 -11.48 35.03
CA ALA A 164 17.65 -12.24 35.47
C ALA A 164 16.95 -11.59 36.68
N ARG A 165 17.72 -11.10 37.66
CA ARG A 165 17.18 -10.38 38.83
C ARG A 165 16.44 -9.10 38.44
N GLU A 166 16.91 -8.40 37.41
CA GLU A 166 16.31 -7.15 36.93
C GLU A 166 15.03 -7.39 36.12
N LEU A 167 14.99 -8.47 35.34
CA LEU A 167 13.89 -8.74 34.40
C LEU A 167 12.70 -9.49 35.01
N GLY A 168 12.86 -10.20 36.15
CA GLY A 168 11.74 -10.79 36.90
C GLY A 168 11.97 -12.19 37.46
N THR A 169 10.88 -12.89 37.79
CA THR A 169 10.91 -14.17 38.54
C THR A 169 11.10 -15.42 37.68
N THR A 170 10.80 -15.37 36.38
CA THR A 170 11.05 -16.46 35.44
C THR A 170 11.63 -15.89 34.15
N VAL A 171 12.79 -16.38 33.74
CA VAL A 171 13.52 -15.90 32.56
C VAL A 171 13.84 -17.01 31.58
N VAL A 172 14.25 -16.59 30.40
CA VAL A 172 14.73 -17.39 29.30
C VAL A 172 16.16 -16.97 28.97
N LEU A 173 17.03 -17.96 28.77
CA LEU A 173 18.37 -17.75 28.22
C LEU A 173 18.43 -18.26 26.78
N LYS A 174 18.80 -17.38 25.86
CA LYS A 174 19.05 -17.71 24.44
C LYS A 174 20.52 -17.47 24.11
N LEU A 175 21.08 -18.28 23.22
CA LEU A 175 22.44 -18.12 22.71
C LEU A 175 22.59 -16.77 22.00
N TYR A 176 23.57 -15.96 22.43
CA TYR A 176 23.98 -14.76 21.70
C TYR A 176 25.11 -15.11 20.73
N SER A 177 24.84 -15.01 19.43
CA SER A 177 25.74 -15.42 18.35
C SER A 177 25.53 -14.56 17.10
N GLU A 178 26.61 -14.29 16.37
CA GLU A 178 26.58 -13.65 15.05
C GLU A 178 26.49 -14.66 13.88
N ILE A 179 26.66 -15.96 14.16
CA ILE A 179 26.76 -17.01 13.13
C ILE A 179 25.68 -18.10 13.23
N ILE A 180 25.06 -18.29 14.39
CA ILE A 180 24.01 -19.30 14.59
C ILE A 180 22.63 -18.63 14.56
N THR A 181 21.79 -19.00 13.60
CA THR A 181 20.39 -18.55 13.48
C THR A 181 19.41 -19.43 14.24
N HIS A 182 19.48 -20.75 14.03
CA HIS A 182 18.58 -21.72 14.66
C HIS A 182 19.12 -22.14 16.02
N LYS A 183 18.85 -21.29 17.02
CA LYS A 183 19.30 -21.44 18.41
C LYS A 183 18.79 -22.74 19.05
N THR A 184 17.54 -23.10 18.77
CA THR A 184 16.89 -24.32 19.31
C THR A 184 17.61 -25.59 18.86
N ASP A 185 18.02 -25.68 17.59
CA ASP A 185 18.67 -26.87 17.01
C ASP A 185 20.01 -27.22 17.65
N VAL A 186 20.70 -26.21 18.19
CA VAL A 186 21.98 -26.40 18.91
C VAL A 186 21.78 -26.46 20.42
N GLY A 187 20.54 -26.55 20.92
CA GLY A 187 20.25 -26.51 22.35
C GLY A 187 20.56 -25.16 23.01
N GLY A 188 20.62 -24.09 22.22
CA GLY A 188 20.95 -22.74 22.63
C GLY A 188 19.79 -21.96 23.23
N VAL A 189 18.67 -22.61 23.56
CA VAL A 189 17.50 -21.98 24.22
C VAL A 189 17.18 -22.76 25.49
N LYS A 190 17.08 -22.04 26.62
CA LYS A 190 16.74 -22.59 27.94
C LYS A 190 15.59 -21.78 28.53
N LEU A 191 14.44 -22.42 28.66
CA LEU A 191 13.18 -21.81 29.12
C LEU A 191 12.93 -22.09 30.61
N ASN A 192 11.99 -21.35 31.20
CA ASN A 192 11.47 -21.58 32.55
C ASN A 192 12.52 -21.56 33.68
N LEU A 193 13.49 -20.63 33.61
CA LEU A 193 14.53 -20.50 34.62
C LEU A 193 14.04 -19.59 35.75
N ARG A 194 13.92 -20.13 36.96
CA ARG A 194 13.30 -19.46 38.13
C ARG A 194 14.30 -19.11 39.22
N THR A 195 15.48 -19.73 39.19
CA THR A 195 16.51 -19.53 40.22
C THR A 195 17.85 -19.14 39.60
N GLU A 196 18.70 -18.49 40.40
CA GLU A 196 20.04 -18.10 39.94
C GLU A 196 20.91 -19.30 39.56
N ASP A 197 20.77 -20.42 40.28
CA ASP A 197 21.53 -21.64 39.99
C ASP A 197 21.09 -22.28 38.67
N GLU A 198 19.78 -22.26 38.37
CA GLU A 198 19.26 -22.66 37.06
C GLU A 198 19.81 -21.77 35.94
N VAL A 199 19.91 -20.45 36.17
CA VAL A 199 20.48 -19.50 35.20
C VAL A 199 21.97 -19.79 34.95
N ARG A 200 22.78 -19.97 36.00
CA ARG A 200 24.21 -20.33 35.87
C ARG A 200 24.39 -21.66 35.14
N GLN A 201 23.57 -22.66 35.48
CA GLN A 201 23.60 -23.95 34.83
C GLN A 201 23.21 -23.86 33.35
N ALA A 202 22.16 -23.11 33.03
CA ALA A 202 21.72 -22.88 31.65
C ALA A 202 22.80 -22.19 30.82
N TYR A 203 23.46 -21.15 31.35
CA TYR A 203 24.58 -20.47 30.69
C TYR A 203 25.68 -21.46 30.28
N ARG A 204 26.18 -22.26 31.23
CA ARG A 204 27.23 -23.27 30.97
C ARG A 204 26.78 -24.33 29.96
N GLN A 205 25.50 -24.73 30.00
CA GLN A 205 24.96 -25.69 29.04
C GLN A 205 24.95 -25.13 27.63
N ILE A 206 24.54 -23.87 27.45
CA ILE A 206 24.51 -23.20 26.15
C ILE A 206 25.95 -23.05 25.60
N GLU A 207 26.89 -22.57 26.42
CA GLU A 207 28.30 -22.45 26.03
C GLU A 207 28.89 -23.80 25.60
N LYS A 208 28.64 -24.85 26.39
CA LYS A 208 29.11 -26.20 26.08
C LYS A 208 28.51 -26.74 24.78
N ALA A 209 27.25 -26.43 24.47
CA ALA A 209 26.55 -26.95 23.31
C ALA A 209 27.12 -26.46 21.97
N VAL A 210 27.80 -25.30 21.98
CA VAL A 210 28.44 -24.71 20.79
C VAL A 210 29.97 -24.73 20.86
N LYS A 211 30.55 -25.47 21.80
CA LYS A 211 32.00 -25.53 22.03
C LYS A 211 32.80 -25.96 20.78
N ASP A 212 32.21 -26.82 19.94
CA ASP A 212 32.84 -27.32 18.72
C ASP A 212 32.73 -26.33 17.53
N LYS A 213 32.12 -25.16 17.74
CA LYS A 213 31.99 -24.08 16.74
C LYS A 213 32.71 -22.82 17.25
N PRO A 214 34.01 -22.65 16.95
CA PRO A 214 34.77 -21.48 17.38
C PRO A 214 34.10 -20.16 16.96
N GLY A 215 34.01 -19.21 17.87
CA GLY A 215 33.37 -17.90 17.63
C GLY A 215 31.84 -17.91 17.67
N ALA A 216 31.20 -19.07 17.89
CA ALA A 216 29.74 -19.15 17.96
C ALA A 216 29.13 -18.61 19.25
N PHE A 217 29.89 -18.62 20.35
CA PHE A 217 29.43 -18.18 21.65
C PHE A 217 29.97 -16.79 21.98
N LEU A 218 29.08 -15.80 22.04
CA LEU A 218 29.39 -14.43 22.48
C LEU A 218 28.77 -14.10 23.84
N GLY A 219 28.09 -15.07 24.46
CA GLY A 219 27.31 -14.94 25.68
C GLY A 219 25.88 -15.46 25.51
N VAL A 220 24.97 -14.93 26.31
CA VAL A 220 23.53 -15.22 26.24
C VAL A 220 22.70 -13.95 26.23
N ALA A 221 21.57 -13.99 25.55
CA ALA A 221 20.48 -13.04 25.69
C ALA A 221 19.55 -13.53 26.81
N VAL A 222 19.33 -12.68 27.80
CA VAL A 222 18.40 -12.91 28.91
C VAL A 222 17.11 -12.15 28.64
N GLU A 223 15.98 -12.85 28.69
CA GLU A 223 14.65 -12.31 28.40
C GLU A 223 13.64 -12.78 29.46
N PRO A 224 12.61 -11.99 29.80
CA PRO A 224 11.52 -12.46 30.64
C PRO A 224 10.73 -13.57 29.94
N MET A 225 10.28 -14.56 30.72
CA MET A 225 9.38 -15.61 30.20
C MET A 225 7.98 -15.03 30.00
N VAL A 226 7.54 -14.95 28.74
CA VAL A 226 6.20 -14.46 28.40
C VAL A 226 5.19 -15.62 28.42
N GLU A 227 4.45 -15.73 29.52
CA GLU A 227 3.30 -16.65 29.63
C GLU A 227 2.03 -15.94 29.13
N ALA A 228 1.87 -15.81 27.81
CA ALA A 228 0.67 -15.21 27.24
C ALA A 228 -0.35 -16.30 26.84
N GLU A 229 -1.59 -16.18 27.32
CA GLU A 229 -2.75 -16.89 26.76
C GLU A 229 -3.16 -16.26 25.40
N GLY A 230 -2.21 -16.13 24.49
CA GLY A 230 -2.36 -15.46 23.19
C GLY A 230 -2.49 -16.42 22.02
N TYR A 231 -2.45 -15.82 20.82
CA TYR A 231 -2.18 -16.50 19.56
C TYR A 231 -0.76 -16.18 19.13
N GLU A 232 -0.06 -17.16 18.57
CA GLU A 232 1.19 -16.93 17.88
C GLU A 232 0.90 -16.61 16.42
N LEU A 233 1.45 -15.51 15.94
CA LEU A 233 1.40 -15.07 14.54
C LEU A 233 2.82 -15.02 13.98
N ILE A 234 2.90 -15.00 12.65
CA ILE A 234 4.13 -14.74 11.91
C ILE A 234 3.95 -13.48 11.06
N LEU A 235 4.94 -12.58 11.13
CA LEU A 235 5.11 -11.47 10.19
C LEU A 235 6.44 -11.67 9.46
N GLY A 236 6.39 -11.80 8.14
CA GLY A 236 7.58 -12.06 7.34
C GLY A 236 7.69 -11.14 6.13
N SER A 237 8.90 -11.00 5.60
CA SER A 237 9.12 -10.51 4.25
C SER A 237 10.29 -11.22 3.59
N SER A 238 10.13 -11.48 2.30
CA SER A 238 11.18 -12.05 1.44
C SER A 238 11.12 -11.42 0.05
N ILE A 239 12.20 -11.55 -0.73
CA ILE A 239 12.26 -11.03 -2.09
C ILE A 239 11.68 -12.05 -3.08
N ASP A 240 10.62 -11.64 -3.77
CA ASP A 240 10.13 -12.27 -4.99
C ASP A 240 10.84 -11.70 -6.22
N VAL A 241 11.04 -12.53 -7.24
CA VAL A 241 11.77 -12.17 -8.46
C VAL A 241 11.03 -11.14 -9.31
N GLN A 242 9.69 -11.16 -9.30
CA GLN A 242 8.85 -10.27 -10.10
C GLN A 242 8.39 -9.06 -9.30
N PHE A 243 8.00 -9.26 -8.04
CA PHE A 243 7.36 -8.23 -7.23
C PHE A 243 8.31 -7.51 -6.26
N GLY A 244 9.56 -7.96 -6.14
CA GLY A 244 10.47 -7.45 -5.13
C GLY A 244 10.04 -7.90 -3.72
N PRO A 245 10.15 -7.06 -2.69
CA PRO A 245 9.72 -7.42 -1.34
C PRO A 245 8.23 -7.79 -1.28
N VAL A 246 7.93 -8.96 -0.73
CA VAL A 246 6.57 -9.46 -0.45
C VAL A 246 6.43 -9.67 1.04
N LEU A 247 5.31 -9.24 1.61
CA LEU A 247 4.96 -9.42 3.02
C LEU A 247 4.17 -10.71 3.21
N LEU A 248 4.36 -11.34 4.37
CA LEU A 248 3.63 -12.51 4.82
C LEU A 248 3.00 -12.22 6.19
N PHE A 249 1.72 -12.56 6.34
CA PHE A 249 0.99 -12.56 7.61
C PHE A 249 0.30 -13.90 7.77
N GLY A 250 0.38 -14.54 8.93
CA GLY A 250 -0.30 -15.81 9.15
C GLY A 250 -0.27 -16.30 10.59
N SER A 251 -0.78 -17.51 10.80
CA SER A 251 -0.57 -18.23 12.06
C SER A 251 0.92 -18.51 12.24
N GLY A 252 1.44 -18.32 13.45
CA GLY A 252 2.82 -18.64 13.85
C GLY A 252 2.95 -20.03 14.47
N GLY A 253 4.14 -20.31 15.02
CA GLY A 253 4.46 -21.56 15.73
C GLY A 253 5.14 -22.63 14.87
N GLU A 254 5.22 -23.87 15.37
CA GLU A 254 5.97 -24.95 14.69
C GLU A 254 5.22 -25.54 13.48
N LEU A 255 3.90 -25.39 13.41
CA LEU A 255 3.06 -26.04 12.39
C LEU A 255 2.77 -25.17 11.16
N VAL A 256 3.41 -24.01 11.03
CA VAL A 256 3.15 -23.04 9.95
C VAL A 256 3.32 -23.64 8.56
N GLU A 257 4.40 -24.43 8.36
CA GLU A 257 4.70 -25.08 7.08
C GLU A 257 3.62 -26.10 6.66
N ILE A 258 2.92 -26.68 7.63
CA ILE A 258 1.91 -27.72 7.41
C ILE A 258 0.51 -27.12 7.25
N MET A 259 0.16 -26.14 8.08
CA MET A 259 -1.18 -25.53 8.10
C MET A 259 -1.42 -24.60 6.90
N LYS A 260 -0.35 -24.03 6.33
CA LYS A 260 -0.39 -23.08 5.19
C LYS A 260 -1.42 -21.96 5.39
N ASP A 261 -1.57 -21.51 6.64
CA ASP A 261 -2.49 -20.44 6.99
C ASP A 261 -1.76 -19.09 6.98
N TYR A 262 -1.57 -18.56 5.77
CA TYR A 262 -0.94 -17.27 5.55
C TYR A 262 -1.57 -16.52 4.38
N ALA A 263 -1.40 -15.20 4.42
CA ALA A 263 -1.75 -14.27 3.36
C ALA A 263 -0.51 -13.47 2.94
N LEU A 264 -0.45 -13.15 1.65
CA LEU A 264 0.62 -12.34 1.07
C LEU A 264 0.13 -10.94 0.71
N GLY A 265 0.98 -9.95 0.95
CA GLY A 265 0.74 -8.54 0.66
C GLY A 265 1.96 -7.88 0.03
N LEU A 266 1.77 -6.75 -0.64
CA LEU A 266 2.85 -5.96 -1.21
C LEU A 266 3.04 -4.70 -0.36
N PRO A 267 4.28 -4.37 0.06
CA PRO A 267 4.57 -3.11 0.70
C PRO A 267 4.55 -1.95 -0.31
N PRO A 268 4.17 -0.73 0.11
CA PRO A 268 3.69 -0.36 1.45
C PRO A 268 2.21 -0.70 1.69
N LEU A 269 1.87 -1.12 2.90
CA LEU A 269 0.49 -1.27 3.37
C LEU A 269 -0.01 0.01 4.05
N ASN A 270 -1.28 0.32 3.84
CA ASN A 270 -2.05 1.26 4.67
C ASN A 270 -3.01 0.47 5.59
N ALA A 271 -3.74 1.18 6.44
CA ALA A 271 -4.75 0.62 7.35
C ALA A 271 -5.69 -0.39 6.66
N THR A 272 -6.31 0.02 5.55
CA THR A 272 -7.24 -0.80 4.77
C THR A 272 -6.56 -2.07 4.22
N LEU A 273 -5.39 -1.93 3.59
CA LEU A 273 -4.65 -3.06 3.02
C LEU A 273 -4.17 -4.04 4.11
N SER A 274 -3.73 -3.53 5.26
CA SER A 274 -3.36 -4.34 6.43
C SER A 274 -4.54 -5.16 6.95
N ARG A 275 -5.71 -4.54 7.09
CA ARG A 275 -6.93 -5.25 7.51
C ARG A 275 -7.31 -6.36 6.53
N ARG A 276 -7.27 -6.07 5.23
CA ARG A 276 -7.56 -7.07 4.18
C ARG A 276 -6.53 -8.19 4.13
N LEU A 277 -5.26 -7.89 4.39
CA LEU A 277 -4.23 -8.91 4.52
C LEU A 277 -4.57 -9.88 5.67
N MET A 278 -4.99 -9.36 6.82
CA MET A 278 -5.41 -10.17 7.96
C MET A 278 -6.64 -11.02 7.63
N GLU A 279 -7.70 -10.43 7.08
CA GLU A 279 -8.96 -11.10 6.75
C GLU A 279 -8.79 -12.33 5.82
N ARG A 280 -7.70 -12.37 5.05
CA ARG A 280 -7.39 -13.50 4.14
C ARG A 280 -6.78 -14.71 4.84
N ALA A 281 -6.24 -14.54 6.05
CA ALA A 281 -5.75 -15.64 6.87
C ALA A 281 -6.87 -16.22 7.74
N ARG A 282 -6.93 -17.55 7.88
CA ARG A 282 -7.95 -18.26 8.66
C ARG A 282 -7.86 -17.90 10.14
N ILE A 283 -6.65 -17.66 10.66
CA ILE A 283 -6.41 -17.23 12.04
C ILE A 283 -7.18 -15.95 12.41
N TYR A 284 -7.52 -15.08 11.44
CA TYR A 284 -8.26 -13.85 11.68
C TYR A 284 -9.60 -14.08 12.39
N ALA A 285 -10.32 -15.17 12.05
CA ALA A 285 -11.55 -15.52 12.73
C ALA A 285 -11.33 -15.83 14.23
N ALA A 286 -10.17 -16.38 14.59
CA ALA A 286 -9.79 -16.61 15.99
C ALA A 286 -9.40 -15.32 16.72
N LEU A 287 -8.75 -14.38 16.00
CA LEU A 287 -8.38 -13.06 16.52
C LEU A 287 -9.63 -12.21 16.88
N GLN A 288 -10.75 -12.41 16.20
CA GLN A 288 -12.04 -11.76 16.52
C GLN A 288 -12.70 -12.29 17.80
N GLY A 289 -12.13 -13.31 18.44
CA GLY A 289 -12.64 -13.93 19.65
C GLY A 289 -13.38 -15.24 19.36
N VAL A 290 -13.05 -16.27 20.13
CA VAL A 290 -13.73 -17.58 20.13
C VAL A 290 -14.20 -17.89 21.55
N ARG A 291 -15.07 -18.89 21.72
CA ARG A 291 -15.62 -19.24 23.04
C ARG A 291 -14.50 -19.33 24.11
N ARG A 292 -14.60 -18.47 25.14
CA ARG A 292 -13.67 -18.32 26.28
C ARG A 292 -12.39 -17.49 26.04
N ARG A 293 -12.21 -16.83 24.88
CA ARG A 293 -11.11 -15.87 24.65
C ARG A 293 -11.65 -14.53 24.16
N SER A 294 -11.17 -13.44 24.76
CA SER A 294 -11.48 -12.08 24.32
C SER A 294 -10.88 -11.82 22.93
N PRO A 295 -11.50 -10.96 22.11
CA PRO A 295 -10.90 -10.48 20.87
C PRO A 295 -9.56 -9.81 21.14
N VAL A 296 -8.63 -9.94 20.20
CA VAL A 296 -7.35 -9.23 20.27
C VAL A 296 -7.53 -7.76 19.90
N ASN A 297 -6.56 -6.91 20.24
CA ASN A 297 -6.55 -5.53 19.79
C ASN A 297 -6.21 -5.44 18.28
N LEU A 298 -7.23 -5.60 17.43
CA LEU A 298 -7.09 -5.60 15.96
C LEU A 298 -6.56 -4.27 15.42
N SER A 299 -6.94 -3.14 16.02
CA SER A 299 -6.46 -1.82 15.61
C SER A 299 -4.95 -1.67 15.84
N GLU A 300 -4.44 -2.18 16.95
CA GLU A 300 -3.00 -2.18 17.24
C GLU A 300 -2.24 -3.14 16.34
N LEU A 301 -2.80 -4.32 16.04
CA LEU A 301 -2.21 -5.25 15.08
C LEU A 301 -2.16 -4.66 13.66
N GLU A 302 -3.20 -3.94 13.24
CA GLU A 302 -3.24 -3.21 11.98
C GLU A 302 -2.13 -2.14 11.93
N ARG A 303 -1.95 -1.38 13.01
CA ARG A 303 -0.85 -0.40 13.15
C ARG A 303 0.51 -1.06 13.01
N ILE A 304 0.73 -2.21 13.69
CA ILE A 304 1.98 -2.98 13.61
C ILE A 304 2.25 -3.47 12.19
N LEU A 305 1.23 -3.96 11.47
CA LEU A 305 1.38 -4.35 10.06
C LEU A 305 1.76 -3.19 9.14
N VAL A 306 1.18 -2.01 9.35
CA VAL A 306 1.58 -0.80 8.62
C VAL A 306 3.04 -0.44 8.92
N GLN A 307 3.46 -0.48 10.19
CA GLN A 307 4.85 -0.18 10.57
C GLN A 307 5.84 -1.22 10.04
N PHE A 308 5.50 -2.51 10.10
CA PHE A 308 6.31 -3.59 9.54
C PHE A 308 6.44 -3.44 8.03
N SER A 309 5.36 -3.09 7.34
CA SER A 309 5.39 -2.80 5.92
C SER A 309 6.26 -1.58 5.59
N LEU A 310 6.26 -0.55 6.43
CA LEU A 310 7.10 0.64 6.26
C LEU A 310 8.57 0.31 6.46
N LEU A 311 8.90 -0.49 7.49
CA LEU A 311 10.24 -1.01 7.74
C LEU A 311 10.79 -1.69 6.50
N VAL A 312 10.04 -2.64 5.93
CA VAL A 312 10.45 -3.37 4.72
C VAL A 312 10.61 -2.44 3.51
N ALA A 313 9.74 -1.42 3.37
CA ALA A 313 9.81 -0.49 2.26
C ALA A 313 11.02 0.47 2.34
N GLU A 314 11.38 0.92 3.54
CA GLU A 314 12.47 1.88 3.77
C GLU A 314 13.83 1.19 3.88
N GLN A 315 13.91 0.07 4.60
CA GLN A 315 15.17 -0.63 4.86
C GLN A 315 15.50 -1.62 3.74
N ARG A 316 15.74 -1.09 2.52
CA ARG A 316 15.96 -1.86 1.28
C ARG A 316 17.14 -2.84 1.32
N TRP A 317 18.03 -2.72 2.29
CA TRP A 317 19.14 -3.64 2.50
C TRP A 317 18.71 -4.96 3.13
N ILE A 318 17.52 -5.02 3.73
CA ILE A 318 16.93 -6.26 4.25
C ILE A 318 16.49 -7.12 3.07
N LYS A 319 17.07 -8.32 2.98
CA LYS A 319 16.71 -9.37 2.02
C LYS A 319 15.54 -10.20 2.55
N GLU A 320 15.55 -10.47 3.85
CA GLU A 320 14.56 -11.31 4.51
C GLU A 320 14.38 -10.83 5.94
N ILE A 321 13.15 -10.75 6.41
CA ILE A 321 12.83 -10.48 7.81
C ILE A 321 11.72 -11.42 8.25
N ASP A 322 11.87 -12.01 9.44
CA ASP A 322 10.89 -12.91 10.02
C ASP A 322 10.70 -12.57 11.50
N VAL A 323 9.46 -12.30 11.91
CA VAL A 323 9.04 -12.12 13.29
C VAL A 323 8.16 -13.31 13.63
N ASN A 324 8.76 -14.30 14.29
CA ASN A 324 8.10 -15.55 14.63
C ASN A 324 8.65 -16.13 15.95
N PRO A 325 7.85 -16.20 17.03
CA PRO A 325 6.45 -15.80 17.09
C PRO A 325 6.27 -14.30 17.41
N LEU A 326 5.26 -13.70 16.77
CA LEU A 326 4.58 -12.50 17.26
C LEU A 326 3.40 -12.95 18.12
N VAL A 327 3.50 -12.79 19.44
CA VAL A 327 2.44 -13.17 20.37
C VAL A 327 1.41 -12.04 20.46
N VAL A 328 0.14 -12.39 20.28
CA VAL A 328 -1.00 -11.46 20.29
C VAL A 328 -2.06 -11.92 21.28
N SER A 329 -2.45 -11.03 22.19
CA SER A 329 -3.58 -11.22 23.11
C SER A 329 -4.49 -9.99 23.14
N ALA A 330 -5.46 -9.97 24.06
CA ALA A 330 -6.31 -8.79 24.28
C ALA A 330 -5.52 -7.58 24.81
N ASP A 331 -4.49 -7.83 25.63
CA ASP A 331 -3.77 -6.80 26.37
C ASP A 331 -2.40 -6.45 25.79
N GLN A 332 -1.78 -7.38 25.04
CA GLN A 332 -0.42 -7.19 24.55
C GLN A 332 -0.19 -7.79 23.15
N ILE A 333 0.71 -7.14 22.40
CA ILE A 333 1.29 -7.66 21.17
C ILE A 333 2.80 -7.54 21.31
N LEU A 334 3.53 -8.65 21.23
CA LEU A 334 4.98 -8.69 21.47
C LEU A 334 5.69 -9.63 20.49
N ALA A 335 6.74 -9.14 19.85
CA ALA A 335 7.68 -9.96 19.10
C ALA A 335 8.63 -10.68 20.06
N LEU A 336 8.57 -12.01 20.10
CA LEU A 336 9.44 -12.82 20.97
C LEU A 336 10.76 -13.19 20.32
N ASP A 337 10.77 -13.41 19.02
CA ASP A 337 11.97 -13.65 18.22
C ASP A 337 11.85 -12.88 16.90
N ALA A 338 13.01 -12.49 16.37
CA ALA A 338 13.13 -11.74 15.14
C ALA A 338 14.43 -12.13 14.44
N ARG A 339 14.34 -12.42 13.14
CA ARG A 339 15.47 -12.73 12.29
C ARG A 339 15.50 -11.78 11.11
N VAL A 340 16.58 -11.02 10.98
CA VAL A 340 16.81 -10.11 9.85
C VAL A 340 18.05 -10.55 9.08
N VAL A 341 17.89 -10.79 7.78
CA VAL A 341 18.95 -11.13 6.84
C VAL A 341 19.10 -10.00 5.84
N LEU A 342 20.31 -9.54 5.63
CA LEU A 342 20.67 -8.50 4.68
C LEU A 342 21.08 -9.07 3.32
N HIS A 343 21.04 -8.23 2.30
CA HIS A 343 21.66 -8.52 1.02
C HIS A 343 23.19 -8.65 1.14
N ASP A 344 23.80 -9.34 0.17
CA ASP A 344 25.24 -9.57 0.14
C ASP A 344 26.02 -8.25 0.24
N PRO A 345 27.14 -8.18 1.00
CA PRO A 345 27.87 -6.93 1.23
C PRO A 345 28.40 -6.27 -0.04
N GLY A 346 28.64 -7.05 -1.10
CA GLY A 346 29.10 -6.55 -2.40
C GLY A 346 28.01 -5.96 -3.29
N LYS A 347 26.74 -6.04 -2.91
CA LYS A 347 25.62 -5.55 -3.73
C LYS A 347 25.52 -4.02 -3.66
N LEU A 348 25.34 -3.37 -4.81
CA LEU A 348 25.18 -1.91 -4.88
C LEU A 348 23.71 -1.53 -4.66
N GLU A 349 23.48 -0.34 -4.11
CA GLU A 349 22.12 0.14 -3.78
C GLU A 349 21.20 0.21 -5.01
N LYS A 350 21.77 0.59 -6.17
CA LYS A 350 21.05 0.65 -7.45
C LYS A 350 20.55 -0.71 -7.94
N ASP A 351 21.19 -1.80 -7.49
CA ASP A 351 20.90 -3.19 -7.89
C ASP A 351 19.99 -3.89 -6.87
N LEU A 352 19.61 -3.21 -5.79
CA LEU A 352 18.62 -3.72 -4.85
C LEU A 352 17.25 -3.86 -5.52
N PRO A 353 16.48 -4.91 -5.20
CA PRO A 353 15.11 -5.07 -5.68
C PRO A 353 14.30 -3.79 -5.46
N ARG A 354 13.41 -3.50 -6.40
CA ARG A 354 12.46 -2.39 -6.28
C ARG A 354 11.15 -2.92 -5.74
N LEU A 355 10.42 -2.07 -5.04
CA LEU A 355 9.06 -2.35 -4.62
C LEU A 355 8.16 -2.38 -5.86
N ALA A 356 7.20 -3.31 -5.90
CA ALA A 356 6.16 -3.31 -6.93
C ALA A 356 5.23 -2.08 -6.83
N ILE A 357 5.06 -1.54 -5.63
CA ILE A 357 4.28 -0.34 -5.34
C ILE A 357 5.23 0.73 -4.82
N ARG A 358 5.26 1.88 -5.48
CA ARG A 358 6.11 3.00 -5.05
C ARG A 358 5.60 3.61 -3.74
N PRO A 359 6.47 3.76 -2.71
CA PRO A 359 6.11 4.47 -1.49
C PRO A 359 5.79 5.95 -1.68
N TYR A 360 5.08 6.52 -0.70
CA TYR A 360 4.81 7.94 -0.64
C TYR A 360 6.11 8.77 -0.74
N PRO A 361 6.27 9.63 -1.77
CA PRO A 361 7.54 10.31 -2.03
C PRO A 361 7.72 11.53 -1.12
N GLN A 362 8.05 11.27 0.15
CA GLN A 362 8.22 12.28 1.20
C GLN A 362 9.24 13.37 0.83
N GLN A 363 10.25 13.05 0.02
CA GLN A 363 11.27 14.00 -0.45
C GLN A 363 10.71 15.18 -1.25
N TYR A 364 9.46 15.11 -1.73
CA TYR A 364 8.79 16.19 -2.43
C TYR A 364 7.88 17.04 -1.54
N ALA A 365 7.84 16.75 -0.23
CA ALA A 365 7.15 17.59 0.73
C ALA A 365 8.04 18.78 1.15
N SER A 366 7.46 19.98 1.19
CA SER A 366 8.14 21.20 1.62
C SER A 366 7.15 22.21 2.19
N THR A 367 7.64 23.15 3.00
CA THR A 367 6.86 24.31 3.43
C THR A 367 7.10 25.49 2.49
N TRP A 368 6.09 26.33 2.31
CA TRP A 368 6.18 27.55 1.52
C TRP A 368 5.21 28.60 2.04
N THR A 369 5.50 29.88 1.85
CA THR A 369 4.66 30.96 2.35
C THR A 369 4.11 31.77 1.18
N LEU A 370 2.80 32.06 1.22
CA LEU A 370 2.15 32.94 0.27
C LEU A 370 2.65 34.38 0.42
N LYS A 371 2.36 35.24 -0.57
CA LYS A 371 2.73 36.66 -0.52
C LYS A 371 2.10 37.41 0.66
N ASP A 372 0.93 36.97 1.09
CA ASP A 372 0.21 37.53 2.25
C ASP A 372 0.75 37.03 3.60
N GLY A 373 1.78 36.17 3.61
CA GLY A 373 2.36 35.59 4.81
C GLY A 373 1.72 34.28 5.27
N THR A 374 0.65 33.80 4.59
CA THR A 374 -0.01 32.55 4.95
C THR A 374 0.92 31.34 4.70
N PRO A 375 1.18 30.51 5.72
CA PRO A 375 2.00 29.31 5.56
C PRO A 375 1.23 28.20 4.85
N LEU A 376 1.91 27.51 3.92
CA LEU A 376 1.44 26.37 3.17
C LEU A 376 2.40 25.19 3.32
N THR A 377 1.83 23.99 3.34
CA THR A 377 2.53 22.72 3.16
C THR A 377 2.27 22.23 1.74
N LEU A 378 3.33 22.14 0.94
CA LEU A 378 3.30 21.57 -0.40
C LEU A 378 3.76 20.12 -0.30
N ARG A 379 2.92 19.16 -0.68
CA ARG A 379 3.27 17.73 -0.57
C ARG A 379 2.55 16.89 -1.63
N PRO A 380 3.05 15.68 -1.94
CA PRO A 380 2.27 14.72 -2.71
C PRO A 380 0.88 14.46 -2.08
N ILE A 381 -0.11 14.23 -2.93
CA ILE A 381 -1.46 13.87 -2.50
C ILE A 381 -1.43 12.49 -1.86
N ARG A 382 -2.33 12.26 -0.91
CA ARG A 382 -2.52 10.97 -0.25
C ARG A 382 -3.96 10.50 -0.43
N PRO A 383 -4.25 9.21 -0.30
CA PRO A 383 -5.62 8.69 -0.34
C PRO A 383 -6.55 9.42 0.63
N GLU A 384 -6.06 9.76 1.83
CA GLU A 384 -6.83 10.42 2.88
C GLU A 384 -7.22 11.87 2.56
N ASP A 385 -6.68 12.46 1.48
CA ASP A 385 -7.00 13.82 1.04
C ASP A 385 -8.34 13.92 0.29
N GLU A 386 -9.00 12.80 -0.01
CA GLU A 386 -10.26 12.80 -0.74
C GLU A 386 -11.32 13.75 -0.14
N PRO A 387 -11.61 13.75 1.18
CA PRO A 387 -12.56 14.69 1.76
C PRO A 387 -12.12 16.16 1.61
N LEU A 388 -10.82 16.44 1.66
CA LEU A 388 -10.27 17.78 1.43
C LEU A 388 -10.41 18.20 -0.03
N MET A 389 -10.26 17.26 -0.97
CA MET A 389 -10.48 17.48 -2.40
C MET A 389 -11.95 17.75 -2.74
N ILE A 390 -12.89 17.12 -2.03
CA ILE A 390 -14.33 17.44 -2.14
C ILE A 390 -14.57 18.90 -1.74
N LYS A 391 -14.09 19.30 -0.55
CA LYS A 391 -14.19 20.70 -0.07
C LYS A 391 -13.55 21.67 -1.06
N PHE A 392 -12.34 21.38 -1.54
CA PHE A 392 -11.62 22.19 -2.52
C PHE A 392 -12.39 22.37 -3.84
N HIS A 393 -12.98 21.31 -4.39
CA HIS A 393 -13.77 21.41 -5.63
C HIS A 393 -15.03 22.27 -5.49
N GLY A 394 -15.54 22.42 -4.26
CA GLY A 394 -16.65 23.31 -3.92
C GLY A 394 -16.27 24.79 -3.88
N THR A 395 -14.98 25.14 -3.76
CA THR A 395 -14.53 26.54 -3.72
C THR A 395 -14.24 27.13 -5.11
N LEU A 396 -14.30 26.33 -6.18
CA LEU A 396 -13.88 26.73 -7.52
C LEU A 396 -15.00 27.43 -8.29
N SER A 397 -14.67 28.55 -8.93
CA SER A 397 -15.56 29.22 -9.90
C SER A 397 -15.78 28.38 -11.17
N GLU A 398 -16.86 28.66 -11.90
CA GLU A 398 -17.12 28.02 -13.20
C GLU A 398 -16.03 28.33 -14.22
N GLU A 399 -15.45 29.54 -14.18
CA GLU A 399 -14.34 29.95 -15.04
C GLU A 399 -13.07 29.11 -14.76
N THR A 400 -12.69 28.98 -13.49
CA THR A 400 -11.55 28.14 -13.08
C THR A 400 -11.75 26.67 -13.50
N VAL A 401 -12.97 26.15 -13.38
CA VAL A 401 -13.34 24.80 -13.83
C VAL A 401 -13.25 24.68 -15.35
N HIS A 402 -13.77 25.66 -16.10
CA HIS A 402 -13.72 25.71 -17.55
C HIS A 402 -12.28 25.68 -18.05
N PHE A 403 -11.41 26.52 -17.47
CA PHE A 403 -9.99 26.55 -17.81
C PHE A 403 -9.24 25.26 -17.53
N ARG A 404 -9.64 24.51 -16.50
CA ARG A 404 -8.98 23.24 -16.14
C ARG A 404 -9.46 22.05 -16.97
N TYR A 405 -10.75 21.99 -17.30
CA TYR A 405 -11.37 20.81 -17.92
C TYR A 405 -11.78 21.03 -19.37
N PHE A 406 -11.42 22.17 -19.95
CA PHE A 406 -11.77 22.55 -21.33
C PHE A 406 -13.29 22.52 -21.57
N GLY A 407 -14.08 22.83 -20.54
CA GLY A 407 -15.53 22.73 -20.58
C GLY A 407 -16.19 22.74 -19.22
N VAL A 408 -17.53 22.69 -19.21
CA VAL A 408 -18.32 22.69 -17.98
C VAL A 408 -18.38 21.26 -17.43
N THR A 409 -17.71 21.05 -16.29
CA THR A 409 -17.84 19.80 -15.52
C THR A 409 -18.61 20.09 -14.24
N LYS A 410 -19.83 19.56 -14.08
CA LYS A 410 -20.67 19.81 -12.89
C LYS A 410 -20.00 19.33 -11.60
N LEU A 411 -20.30 19.99 -10.47
CA LEU A 411 -19.69 19.70 -9.17
C LEU A 411 -19.86 18.23 -8.78
N GLU A 412 -21.04 17.63 -8.99
CA GLU A 412 -21.33 16.25 -8.62
C GLU A 412 -20.39 15.26 -9.33
N LYS A 413 -20.04 15.54 -10.59
CA LYS A 413 -19.05 14.74 -11.34
C LYS A 413 -17.62 14.97 -10.87
N ARG A 414 -17.30 16.19 -10.41
CA ARG A 414 -15.94 16.51 -9.90
C ARG A 414 -15.67 15.84 -8.55
N VAL A 415 -16.69 15.79 -7.68
CA VAL A 415 -16.59 15.23 -6.32
C VAL A 415 -17.03 13.78 -6.22
N ALA A 416 -17.37 13.14 -7.35
CA ALA A 416 -17.70 11.72 -7.38
C ALA A 416 -16.53 10.89 -6.80
N HIS A 417 -16.85 10.05 -5.81
CA HIS A 417 -15.90 9.19 -5.11
C HIS A 417 -14.98 8.44 -6.08
N GLU A 418 -15.55 7.70 -7.04
CA GLU A 418 -14.79 6.92 -8.04
C GLU A 418 -13.76 7.75 -8.83
N ARG A 419 -14.03 9.04 -9.04
CA ARG A 419 -13.12 9.95 -9.72
C ARG A 419 -12.03 10.45 -8.78
N LEU A 420 -12.41 10.92 -7.58
CA LEU A 420 -11.45 11.48 -6.64
C LEU A 420 -10.50 10.42 -6.11
N THR A 421 -10.94 9.19 -5.89
CA THR A 421 -10.01 8.18 -5.40
C THR A 421 -8.96 7.77 -6.44
N ARG A 422 -9.28 7.80 -7.74
CA ARG A 422 -8.26 7.65 -8.80
C ARG A 422 -7.25 8.79 -8.85
N ILE A 423 -7.61 9.97 -8.31
CA ILE A 423 -6.72 11.13 -8.24
C ILE A 423 -5.90 11.10 -6.95
N CYS A 424 -6.51 10.74 -5.82
CA CYS A 424 -5.88 10.75 -4.50
C CYS A 424 -5.05 9.49 -4.23
N PHE A 425 -5.43 8.35 -4.82
CA PHE A 425 -4.68 7.10 -4.78
C PHE A 425 -4.00 6.84 -6.13
N ASN A 426 -3.16 7.79 -6.54
CA ASN A 426 -2.39 7.70 -7.78
C ASN A 426 -1.15 6.80 -7.61
N ASP A 427 -0.74 6.17 -8.71
CA ASP A 427 0.54 5.47 -8.80
C ASP A 427 1.67 6.50 -8.98
N TYR A 428 2.48 6.69 -7.94
CA TYR A 428 3.57 7.67 -7.93
C TYR A 428 4.65 7.41 -8.99
N ASP A 429 4.73 6.22 -9.59
CA ASP A 429 5.64 5.97 -10.71
C ASP A 429 5.12 6.51 -12.03
N ARG A 430 3.80 6.60 -12.18
CA ARG A 430 3.13 7.07 -13.40
C ARG A 430 2.70 8.52 -13.32
N GLU A 431 2.34 8.98 -12.13
CA GLU A 431 1.83 10.32 -11.91
C GLU A 431 2.23 10.83 -10.52
N ILE A 432 2.68 12.09 -10.45
CA ILE A 432 2.82 12.81 -9.19
C ILE A 432 1.78 13.93 -9.14
N ALA A 433 0.83 13.82 -8.22
CA ALA A 433 -0.08 14.89 -7.84
C ALA A 433 0.40 15.53 -6.53
N LEU A 434 0.55 16.85 -6.53
CA LEU A 434 0.88 17.71 -5.39
C LEU A 434 -0.36 18.45 -4.93
N VAL A 435 -0.49 18.60 -3.61
CA VAL A 435 -1.48 19.46 -2.95
C VAL A 435 -0.76 20.57 -2.19
N ALA A 436 -1.34 21.76 -2.24
CA ALA A 436 -0.99 22.87 -1.37
C ALA A 436 -2.02 22.96 -0.25
N VAL A 437 -1.58 22.67 0.98
CA VAL A 437 -2.43 22.59 2.16
C VAL A 437 -2.14 23.76 3.07
N ARG A 438 -3.18 24.43 3.57
CA ARG A 438 -3.07 25.39 4.66
C ARG A 438 -3.84 24.87 5.86
N GLN A 439 -3.46 25.31 7.06
CA GLN A 439 -4.32 25.18 8.23
C GLN A 439 -5.24 26.40 8.31
N ASN A 440 -6.55 26.19 8.35
CA ASN A 440 -7.51 27.27 8.53
C ASN A 440 -7.26 27.95 9.90
N PRO A 441 -7.07 29.28 9.95
CA PRO A 441 -6.78 29.97 11.19
C PRO A 441 -7.85 29.80 12.28
N GLU A 442 -9.12 29.71 11.88
CA GLU A 442 -10.30 29.66 12.74
C GLU A 442 -10.62 28.22 13.17
N THR A 443 -10.77 27.30 12.20
CA THR A 443 -11.20 25.93 12.48
C THR A 443 -10.04 25.00 12.87
N LYS A 444 -8.80 25.40 12.58
CA LYS A 444 -7.58 24.57 12.68
C LYS A 444 -7.59 23.31 11.82
N GLU A 445 -8.56 23.18 10.91
CA GLU A 445 -8.62 22.09 9.94
C GLU A 445 -7.68 22.36 8.76
N ASP A 446 -7.18 21.29 8.15
CA ASP A 446 -6.42 21.36 6.92
C ASP A 446 -7.34 21.63 5.73
N GLU A 447 -6.91 22.49 4.81
CA GLU A 447 -7.63 22.86 3.59
C GLU A 447 -6.69 22.83 2.38
N ILE A 448 -7.11 22.15 1.32
CA ILE A 448 -6.40 22.20 0.03
C ILE A 448 -6.79 23.49 -0.67
N VAL A 449 -5.80 24.29 -1.06
CA VAL A 449 -5.96 25.57 -1.76
C VAL A 449 -5.45 25.55 -3.20
N GLY A 450 -4.71 24.52 -3.57
CA GLY A 450 -4.26 24.31 -4.94
C GLY A 450 -3.70 22.91 -5.15
N THR A 451 -3.69 22.48 -6.40
CA THR A 451 -3.18 21.18 -6.84
C THR A 451 -2.33 21.35 -8.10
N GLY A 452 -1.28 20.54 -8.20
CA GLY A 452 -0.44 20.43 -9.39
C GLY A 452 -0.25 18.96 -9.73
N ARG A 453 -0.33 18.58 -11.00
CA ARG A 453 -0.19 17.18 -11.44
C ARG A 453 0.87 17.09 -12.51
N LEU A 454 1.68 16.04 -12.45
CA LEU A 454 2.66 15.65 -13.46
C LEU A 454 2.38 14.19 -13.85
N ILE A 455 1.95 13.95 -15.08
CA ILE A 455 1.45 12.65 -15.56
C ILE A 455 2.36 12.17 -16.67
N LYS A 456 3.02 11.01 -16.52
CA LYS A 456 3.86 10.44 -17.58
C LYS A 456 3.01 10.00 -18.76
N VAL A 457 3.43 10.36 -19.97
CA VAL A 457 2.74 9.99 -21.21
C VAL A 457 3.13 8.57 -21.60
N LEU A 458 2.13 7.70 -21.72
CA LEU A 458 2.35 6.28 -21.99
C LEU A 458 3.17 6.06 -23.28
N GLY A 459 4.19 5.21 -23.20
CA GLY A 459 5.05 4.87 -24.35
C GLY A 459 6.13 5.90 -24.66
N THR A 460 6.21 6.99 -23.90
CA THR A 460 7.26 8.01 -24.02
C THR A 460 7.91 8.25 -22.66
N ASN A 461 8.99 9.02 -22.64
CA ASN A 461 9.59 9.53 -21.41
C ASN A 461 9.21 11.01 -21.16
N ASP A 462 8.11 11.46 -21.76
CA ASP A 462 7.55 12.79 -21.58
C ASP A 462 6.50 12.79 -20.46
N ALA A 463 6.20 13.96 -19.91
CA ALA A 463 5.14 14.14 -18.93
C ALA A 463 4.25 15.34 -19.28
N GLN A 464 2.99 15.27 -18.86
CA GLN A 464 2.03 16.37 -18.95
C GLN A 464 1.84 17.02 -17.60
N PHE A 465 1.71 18.34 -17.56
CA PHE A 465 1.35 19.05 -16.34
C PHE A 465 -0.09 19.56 -16.34
N ALA A 466 -0.69 19.67 -15.16
CA ALA A 466 -1.93 20.38 -14.95
C ALA A 466 -1.94 21.08 -13.58
N ILE A 467 -2.48 22.29 -13.50
CA ILE A 467 -2.57 23.07 -12.25
C ILE A 467 -4.00 23.54 -12.05
N LEU A 468 -4.44 23.53 -10.80
CA LEU A 468 -5.75 24.02 -10.39
C LEU A 468 -5.61 24.72 -9.04
N ILE A 469 -6.00 25.99 -8.94
CA ILE A 469 -5.86 26.81 -7.74
C ILE A 469 -7.20 27.44 -7.42
N SER A 470 -7.59 27.39 -6.14
CA SER A 470 -8.81 28.03 -5.66
C SER A 470 -8.74 29.54 -5.89
N ASP A 471 -9.84 30.13 -6.36
CA ASP A 471 -9.92 31.51 -6.83
C ASP A 471 -9.36 32.52 -5.80
N GLN A 472 -9.58 32.27 -4.51
CA GLN A 472 -9.10 33.10 -3.40
C GLN A 472 -7.56 33.16 -3.27
N PHE A 473 -6.84 32.18 -3.82
CA PHE A 473 -5.37 32.07 -3.73
C PHE A 473 -4.67 32.33 -5.06
N GLN A 474 -5.41 32.73 -6.08
CA GLN A 474 -4.83 33.15 -7.36
C GLN A 474 -4.10 34.50 -7.20
N GLY A 475 -3.16 34.79 -8.10
CA GLY A 475 -2.33 36.02 -8.03
C GLY A 475 -1.24 36.02 -6.94
N GLN A 476 -1.26 35.06 -6.01
CA GLN A 476 -0.33 34.97 -4.90
C GLN A 476 1.00 34.25 -5.23
N GLY A 477 1.19 33.80 -6.48
CA GLY A 477 2.42 33.11 -6.92
C GLY A 477 2.40 31.58 -6.73
N LEU A 478 1.34 31.02 -6.13
CA LEU A 478 1.20 29.58 -5.89
C LEU A 478 1.32 28.74 -7.17
N GLY A 479 0.75 29.20 -8.30
CA GLY A 479 0.84 28.48 -9.57
C GLY A 479 2.25 28.39 -10.14
N VAL A 480 3.05 29.45 -9.99
CA VAL A 480 4.48 29.43 -10.35
C VAL A 480 5.19 28.44 -9.46
N ARG A 481 4.98 28.50 -8.14
CA ARG A 481 5.64 27.60 -7.18
C ARG A 481 5.31 26.13 -7.44
N LEU A 482 4.04 25.78 -7.64
CA LEU A 482 3.62 24.42 -7.95
C LEU A 482 4.24 23.94 -9.26
N LEU A 483 4.20 24.75 -10.33
CA LEU A 483 4.80 24.35 -11.60
C LEU A 483 6.32 24.16 -11.50
N THR A 484 7.03 25.05 -10.80
CA THR A 484 8.46 24.90 -10.53
C THR A 484 8.76 23.58 -9.82
N LEU A 485 7.98 23.24 -8.78
CA LEU A 485 8.15 21.95 -8.09
C LEU A 485 7.92 20.76 -9.02
N LEU A 486 6.90 20.80 -9.87
CA LEU A 486 6.67 19.72 -10.85
C LEU A 486 7.84 19.58 -11.83
N VAL A 487 8.46 20.70 -12.24
CA VAL A 487 9.67 20.68 -13.08
C VAL A 487 10.85 20.03 -12.36
N ASP A 488 11.08 20.36 -11.09
CA ASP A 488 12.17 19.78 -10.31
C ASP A 488 11.94 18.28 -10.06
N ILE A 489 10.69 17.88 -9.80
CA ILE A 489 10.30 16.46 -9.70
C ILE A 489 10.57 15.75 -11.02
N ALA A 490 10.13 16.31 -12.15
CA ALA A 490 10.35 15.71 -13.46
C ALA A 490 11.84 15.50 -13.77
N ARG A 491 12.72 16.42 -13.37
CA ARG A 491 14.18 16.26 -13.50
C ARG A 491 14.69 15.10 -12.67
N ASN A 492 14.26 15.00 -11.41
CA ASN A 492 14.64 13.92 -10.50
C ASN A 492 14.11 12.56 -10.97
N GLU A 493 12.94 12.52 -11.59
CA GLU A 493 12.33 11.34 -12.21
C GLU A 493 12.96 10.99 -13.58
N GLY A 494 13.82 11.85 -14.10
CA GLY A 494 14.49 11.65 -15.38
C GLY A 494 13.57 11.74 -16.60
N VAL A 495 12.52 12.55 -16.53
CA VAL A 495 11.63 12.91 -17.64
C VAL A 495 12.41 13.75 -18.66
N ASP A 496 12.19 13.53 -19.96
CA ASP A 496 12.91 14.24 -21.02
C ASP A 496 12.26 15.60 -21.33
N ARG A 497 10.92 15.64 -21.32
CA ARG A 497 10.14 16.85 -21.64
C ARG A 497 8.84 16.93 -20.84
N ILE A 498 8.45 18.15 -20.50
CA ILE A 498 7.14 18.47 -19.93
C ILE A 498 6.30 19.24 -20.96
N ILE A 499 5.03 18.84 -21.11
CA ILE A 499 4.06 19.45 -22.01
C ILE A 499 2.83 19.89 -21.23
N GLY A 500 2.22 21.01 -21.59
CA GLY A 500 0.90 21.43 -21.09
C GLY A 500 0.05 22.00 -22.21
N HIS A 501 -1.24 21.70 -22.17
CA HIS A 501 -2.23 22.29 -23.05
C HIS A 501 -3.06 23.31 -22.28
N ILE A 502 -3.23 24.50 -22.85
CA ILE A 502 -3.82 25.66 -22.20
C ILE A 502 -4.82 26.28 -23.17
N LEU A 503 -6.01 26.67 -22.70
CA LEU A 503 -6.96 27.43 -23.52
C LEU A 503 -6.37 28.79 -23.93
N PRO A 504 -6.59 29.27 -25.17
CA PRO A 504 -6.09 30.57 -25.63
C PRO A 504 -6.41 31.74 -24.69
N GLU A 505 -7.60 31.71 -24.08
CA GLU A 505 -8.16 32.70 -23.16
C GLU A 505 -7.55 32.63 -21.75
N ASN A 506 -6.88 31.54 -21.38
CA ASN A 506 -6.25 31.40 -20.07
C ASN A 506 -4.89 32.11 -20.03
N TYR A 507 -4.95 33.44 -20.06
CA TYR A 507 -3.77 34.32 -20.01
C TYR A 507 -2.95 34.11 -18.73
N ALA A 508 -3.59 33.81 -17.60
CA ALA A 508 -2.91 33.57 -16.33
C ALA A 508 -1.96 32.36 -16.41
N MET A 509 -2.43 31.22 -16.90
CA MET A 509 -1.60 30.01 -17.03
C MET A 509 -0.50 30.16 -18.07
N ARG A 510 -0.74 30.93 -19.14
CA ARG A 510 0.32 31.30 -20.11
C ARG A 510 1.44 32.09 -19.44
N GLN A 511 1.10 33.07 -18.60
CA GLN A 511 2.11 33.85 -17.85
C GLN A 511 2.85 33.00 -16.81
N VAL A 512 2.15 32.11 -16.11
CA VAL A 512 2.78 31.16 -15.18
C VAL A 512 3.78 30.27 -15.91
N SER A 513 3.39 29.70 -17.06
CA SER A 513 4.25 28.81 -17.85
C SER A 513 5.50 29.54 -18.35
N LYS A 514 5.33 30.77 -18.90
CA LYS A 514 6.47 31.60 -19.32
C LYS A 514 7.44 31.92 -18.18
N LYS A 515 6.92 32.24 -16.99
CA LYS A 515 7.76 32.54 -15.81
C LYS A 515 8.60 31.37 -15.34
N VAL A 516 8.13 30.14 -15.55
CA VAL A 516 8.88 28.92 -15.22
C VAL A 516 9.84 28.50 -16.34
N GLY A 517 9.74 29.13 -17.51
CA GLY A 517 10.65 28.92 -18.64
C GLY A 517 10.11 28.02 -19.75
N PHE A 518 8.79 27.78 -19.80
CA PHE A 518 8.18 27.04 -20.90
C PHE A 518 8.12 27.88 -22.18
N ASP A 519 8.46 27.26 -23.30
CA ASP A 519 8.21 27.77 -24.63
C ASP A 519 6.73 27.63 -24.95
N ILE A 520 6.12 28.69 -25.50
CA ILE A 520 4.69 28.72 -25.80
C ILE A 520 4.48 28.83 -27.31
N SER A 521 3.72 27.89 -27.85
CA SER A 521 3.29 27.85 -29.25
C SER A 521 1.79 27.62 -29.36
N PHE A 522 1.19 27.99 -30.50
CA PHE A 522 -0.20 27.66 -30.81
C PHE A 522 -0.22 26.33 -31.56
N ASP A 523 -1.05 25.40 -31.08
CA ASP A 523 -1.31 24.11 -31.71
C ASP A 523 -2.57 24.24 -32.56
N GLU A 524 -2.39 24.43 -33.88
CA GLU A 524 -3.48 24.64 -34.82
C GLU A 524 -4.45 23.46 -34.89
N PHE A 525 -3.98 22.23 -34.64
CA PHE A 525 -4.83 21.04 -34.75
C PHE A 525 -5.82 20.94 -33.59
N ASN A 526 -5.38 21.31 -32.40
CA ASN A 526 -6.21 21.25 -31.19
C ASN A 526 -6.85 22.60 -30.83
N GLU A 527 -6.48 23.68 -31.52
CA GLU A 527 -6.84 25.07 -31.19
C GLU A 527 -6.45 25.47 -29.75
N LEU A 528 -5.35 24.89 -29.24
CA LEU A 528 -4.86 25.10 -27.88
C LEU A 528 -3.49 25.77 -27.89
N ILE A 529 -3.15 26.40 -26.77
CA ILE A 529 -1.80 26.87 -26.51
C ILE A 529 -0.99 25.72 -25.91
N ARG A 530 0.08 25.33 -26.60
CA ARG A 530 1.04 24.31 -26.16
C ARG A 530 2.19 24.99 -25.42
N ALA A 531 2.36 24.64 -24.15
CA ALA A 531 3.52 24.97 -23.34
C ALA A 531 4.47 23.77 -23.30
N GLU A 532 5.74 23.97 -23.67
CA GLU A 532 6.75 22.92 -23.73
C GLU A 532 8.02 23.32 -22.97
N LEU A 533 8.57 22.40 -22.18
CA LEU A 533 9.88 22.56 -21.53
C LEU A 533 10.69 21.28 -21.70
N LYS A 534 11.84 21.38 -22.36
CA LYS A 534 12.82 20.29 -22.45
C LYS A 534 13.70 20.28 -21.21
N LEU A 535 13.89 19.11 -20.63
CA LEU A 535 14.71 18.90 -19.43
C LEU A 535 16.04 18.21 -19.75
N ARG A 536 16.09 17.45 -20.86
CA ARG A 536 17.25 16.73 -21.35
C ARG A 536 17.50 16.99 -22.84
#